data_AF-A0A6D2J0Y5-F1
#
_entry.id   AF-A0A6D2J0Y5-F1
#
_cell.length_a   1.000
_cell.length_b   1.000
_cell.length_c   1.000
_cell.angle_alpha   90.00
_cell.angle_beta   90.00
_cell.angle_gamma   90.00
#
_symmetry.space_group_name_H-M   'P 1'
#
loop_
_entity.id
_entity.type
_entity.pdbx_description
1 polymer ?
#
loop_
_entity_poly.entity_id
_entity_poly.type
_entity_poly.pdbx_seq_one_letter_code
_entity_poly.pdbx_strand_id
1 'polypeptide(L)'
;MPMHIMSCFRLSKGVTNKLSSAVSNFWWSNNGQTRGIHWLAWNKLCKHKSESGLGFRVLEDFNTALLAKQLWRLLDSPGSLFSRVFKGRYYRNATPLDPIKSYSPSYGWQSIVSARPLVNKGFIKRVGSGSSISVWDDPWILASRPRSAQGNGINYYPHLRVRDIMTPGKSTWNLPLLNQLFESTDISLIMGMPTAQRDRPNSLRWFYTKTGQYTVKSGYTLAERSREDDTRPHFGPDVCRLQAQAWKIPCTQKLQHFLWQILSGCISVGARLRSRGIQTDPLCMRCGMAAETINHMVFECPPVLQVWALSPVPTAISRFPTEGLFTNVAHLFWNLPDDDRMRMYPWLIWFIWKARNDKVFSNVDWDPYEIINHAAAEASAWASAQTRQGAVSVPLADTVDSGFMGDRCQVDGAWKESDSRAGLGWYNFNMETGEEHFGTCNLWRGISSLQTEVEVLLWAMQCMLRHNKLEMVFETDCSDVVQMVSKPEEWPVFRILLDEIDRCRRCFTSCSIMYISRTNNTKADKLARSARALPTSVYYVNSVLPAWIPEL
;
A
#
# COMPACT_ATOMS: atom_id res chain seq x y z
N MET A 1 -10.97 -11.72 19.69
CA MET A 1 -10.91 -12.75 18.62
C MET A 1 -9.94 -13.86 19.00
N PRO A 2 -10.25 -15.15 18.75
CA PRO A 2 -9.41 -16.28 19.17
C PRO A 2 -8.22 -16.50 18.22
N MET A 3 -7.30 -15.52 18.14
CA MET A 3 -6.20 -15.51 17.16
C MET A 3 -5.27 -16.72 17.27
N HIS A 4 -4.96 -17.18 18.49
CA HIS A 4 -4.11 -18.34 18.71
C HIS A 4 -4.69 -19.61 18.07
N ILE A 5 -5.98 -19.87 18.28
CA ILE A 5 -6.67 -21.05 17.69
C ILE A 5 -6.69 -20.92 16.16
N MET A 6 -7.05 -19.76 15.64
CA MET A 6 -7.07 -19.49 14.18
C MET A 6 -5.68 -19.58 13.53
N SER A 7 -4.61 -19.49 14.31
CA SER A 7 -3.24 -19.63 13.77
C SER A 7 -2.79 -21.08 13.61
N CYS A 8 -3.45 -22.02 14.30
CA CYS A 8 -3.13 -23.44 14.27
C CYS A 8 -4.19 -24.29 13.56
N PHE A 9 -5.45 -23.84 13.59
CA PHE A 9 -6.59 -24.62 13.14
C PHE A 9 -7.50 -23.80 12.22
N ARG A 10 -8.07 -24.49 11.23
CA ARG A 10 -9.17 -23.96 10.42
C ARG A 10 -10.42 -23.97 11.28
N LEU A 11 -11.08 -22.84 11.44
CA LEU A 11 -12.40 -22.81 12.08
C LEU A 11 -13.46 -23.29 11.09
N SER A 12 -14.47 -24.02 11.58
CA SER A 12 -15.60 -24.39 10.73
C SER A 12 -16.40 -23.15 10.33
N LYS A 13 -17.02 -23.19 9.14
CA LYS A 13 -17.86 -22.10 8.64
C LYS A 13 -18.98 -21.72 9.63
N GLY A 14 -19.54 -22.71 10.33
CA GLY A 14 -20.56 -22.47 11.37
C GLY A 14 -20.03 -21.62 12.53
N VAL A 15 -18.79 -21.88 13.00
CA VAL A 15 -18.16 -21.10 14.07
C VAL A 15 -17.81 -19.69 13.60
N THR A 16 -17.22 -19.54 12.41
CA THR A 16 -16.89 -18.22 11.87
C THR A 16 -18.14 -17.39 11.64
N ASN A 17 -19.23 -17.98 11.15
CA ASN A 17 -20.50 -17.29 10.96
C ASN A 17 -21.10 -16.83 12.29
N LYS A 18 -21.14 -17.70 13.31
CA LYS A 18 -21.62 -17.32 14.65
C LYS A 18 -20.82 -16.17 15.25
N LEU A 19 -19.49 -16.19 15.11
CA LEU A 19 -18.63 -15.10 15.58
C LEU A 19 -18.87 -13.81 14.79
N SER A 20 -18.94 -13.86 13.47
CA SER A 20 -19.25 -12.69 12.63
C SER A 20 -20.63 -12.12 12.94
N SER A 21 -21.65 -12.97 13.16
CA SER A 21 -22.97 -12.54 13.60
C SER A 21 -22.94 -11.88 14.98
N ALA A 22 -22.19 -12.41 15.94
CA ALA A 22 -22.07 -11.80 17.27
C ALA A 22 -21.44 -10.40 17.19
N VAL A 23 -20.36 -10.24 16.42
CA VAL A 23 -19.71 -8.93 16.21
C VAL A 23 -20.65 -7.97 15.47
N SER A 24 -21.34 -8.45 14.42
CA SER A 24 -22.29 -7.63 13.67
C SER A 24 -23.48 -7.20 14.52
N ASN A 25 -24.02 -8.08 15.35
CA ASN A 25 -25.14 -7.76 16.22
C ASN A 25 -24.71 -6.76 17.29
N PHE A 26 -23.54 -6.96 17.91
CA PHE A 26 -22.99 -6.01 18.86
C PHE A 26 -22.81 -4.62 18.23
N TRP A 27 -22.27 -4.55 17.01
CA TRP A 27 -22.06 -3.30 16.31
C TRP A 27 -23.36 -2.54 16.01
N TRP A 28 -24.42 -3.24 15.62
CA TRP A 28 -25.69 -2.60 15.28
C TRP A 28 -26.65 -2.44 16.46
N SER A 29 -26.45 -3.13 17.58
CA SER A 29 -27.32 -3.04 18.75
C SER A 29 -27.00 -1.81 19.60
N ASN A 30 -28.02 -1.06 20.02
CA ASN A 30 -27.84 0.08 20.92
C ASN A 30 -27.52 -0.36 22.37
N ASN A 31 -28.23 -1.38 22.89
CA ASN A 31 -28.14 -1.80 24.30
C ASN A 31 -27.96 -3.32 24.47
N GLY A 32 -27.57 -4.06 23.42
CA GLY A 32 -27.38 -5.52 23.45
C GLY A 32 -28.66 -6.38 23.60
N GLN A 33 -29.79 -5.80 24.01
CA GLN A 33 -31.06 -6.52 24.21
C GLN A 33 -32.00 -6.51 23.00
N THR A 34 -31.88 -5.52 22.10
CA THR A 34 -32.70 -5.41 20.89
C THR A 34 -31.86 -5.58 19.63
N ARG A 35 -32.43 -6.22 18.61
CA ARG A 35 -31.81 -6.27 17.27
C ARG A 35 -31.85 -4.88 16.66
N GLY A 36 -30.69 -4.27 16.49
CA GLY A 36 -30.60 -2.99 15.77
C GLY A 36 -30.71 -3.16 14.26
N ILE A 37 -30.91 -2.04 13.55
CA ILE A 37 -31.04 -2.03 12.09
C ILE A 37 -29.65 -2.21 11.46
N HIS A 38 -29.49 -3.24 10.63
CA HIS A 38 -28.27 -3.44 9.84
C HIS A 38 -28.29 -2.50 8.63
N TRP A 39 -27.69 -1.31 8.78
CA TRP A 39 -27.72 -0.28 7.74
C TRP A 39 -26.88 -0.61 6.50
N LEU A 40 -25.87 -1.46 6.66
CA LEU A 40 -24.98 -1.89 5.59
C LEU A 40 -24.69 -3.37 5.73
N ALA A 41 -24.48 -4.04 4.59
CA ALA A 41 -24.05 -5.44 4.58
C ALA A 41 -22.68 -5.59 5.25
N TRP A 42 -22.52 -6.67 6.04
CA TRP A 42 -21.31 -6.89 6.85
C TRP A 42 -20.02 -6.92 6.01
N ASN A 43 -20.08 -7.53 4.83
CA ASN A 43 -18.95 -7.56 3.89
C ASN A 43 -18.47 -6.16 3.46
N LYS A 44 -19.38 -5.17 3.34
CA LYS A 44 -18.99 -3.78 3.03
C LYS A 44 -18.32 -3.11 4.22
N LEU A 45 -18.77 -3.39 5.45
CA LEU A 45 -18.10 -2.89 6.66
C LEU A 45 -16.70 -3.49 6.84
N CYS A 46 -16.47 -4.70 6.32
CA CYS A 46 -15.16 -5.35 6.39
C CYS A 46 -14.10 -4.72 5.49
N LYS A 47 -14.49 -4.00 4.43
CA LYS A 47 -13.55 -3.32 3.54
C LYS A 47 -12.69 -2.30 4.30
N HIS A 48 -11.51 -1.99 3.78
CA HIS A 48 -10.65 -0.98 4.38
C HIS A 48 -11.30 0.42 4.29
N LYS A 49 -10.92 1.35 5.18
CA LYS A 49 -11.42 2.73 5.18
C LYS A 49 -11.17 3.47 3.86
N SER A 50 -10.07 3.14 3.17
CA SER A 50 -9.77 3.67 1.83
C SER A 50 -10.70 3.14 0.73
N GLU A 51 -11.41 2.06 1.00
CA GLU A 51 -12.35 1.38 0.10
C GLU A 51 -13.78 1.45 0.67
N SER A 52 -14.10 2.55 1.38
CA SER A 52 -15.42 2.84 1.96
C SER A 52 -15.90 1.97 3.13
N GLY A 53 -15.10 1.05 3.67
CA GLY A 53 -15.49 0.22 4.81
C GLY A 53 -15.00 0.75 6.17
N LEU A 54 -15.08 -0.11 7.20
CA LEU A 54 -14.62 0.16 8.58
C LEU A 54 -13.38 -0.64 8.97
N GLY A 55 -12.93 -1.57 8.13
CA GLY A 55 -11.77 -2.42 8.38
C GLY A 55 -12.03 -3.59 9.32
N PHE A 56 -13.29 -3.99 9.51
CA PHE A 56 -13.60 -5.24 10.21
C PHE A 56 -13.04 -6.44 9.44
N ARG A 57 -12.58 -7.48 10.14
CA ARG A 57 -12.01 -8.65 9.44
C ARG A 57 -13.07 -9.67 9.10
N VAL A 58 -13.03 -10.16 7.86
CA VAL A 58 -13.73 -11.41 7.52
C VAL A 58 -12.95 -12.56 8.14
N LEU A 59 -13.57 -13.21 9.12
CA LEU A 59 -12.89 -14.21 9.96
C LEU A 59 -12.38 -15.40 9.16
N GLU A 60 -13.11 -15.80 8.13
CA GLU A 60 -12.72 -16.91 7.26
C GLU A 60 -11.40 -16.62 6.54
N ASP A 61 -11.29 -15.46 5.90
CA ASP A 61 -10.08 -15.02 5.19
C ASP A 61 -8.94 -14.74 6.16
N PHE A 62 -9.25 -14.17 7.33
CA PHE A 62 -8.25 -13.91 8.36
C PHE A 62 -7.67 -15.21 8.92
N ASN A 63 -8.48 -16.24 9.12
CA ASN A 63 -8.02 -17.58 9.49
C ASN A 63 -7.16 -18.19 8.39
N THR A 64 -7.56 -18.11 7.12
CA THR A 64 -6.76 -18.58 5.98
C THR A 64 -5.40 -17.86 5.92
N ALA A 65 -5.36 -16.54 6.12
CA ALA A 65 -4.12 -15.76 6.13
C ALA A 65 -3.19 -16.12 7.30
N LEU A 66 -3.74 -16.47 8.47
CA LEU A 66 -2.95 -16.97 9.60
C LEU A 66 -2.37 -18.36 9.32
N LEU A 67 -3.17 -19.27 8.75
CA LEU A 67 -2.73 -20.61 8.36
C LEU A 67 -1.69 -20.57 7.23
N ALA A 68 -1.86 -19.67 6.26
CA ALA A 68 -0.88 -19.41 5.22
C ALA A 68 0.46 -18.93 5.79
N LYS A 69 0.48 -18.19 6.91
CA LYS A 69 1.73 -17.85 7.61
C LYS A 69 2.46 -19.10 8.09
N GLN A 70 1.74 -20.08 8.64
CA GLN A 70 2.36 -21.35 9.07
C GLN A 70 2.83 -22.16 7.87
N LEU A 71 2.05 -22.24 6.80
CA LEU A 71 2.45 -22.89 5.56
C LEU A 71 3.71 -22.23 4.97
N TRP A 72 3.79 -20.90 4.98
CA TRP A 72 4.96 -20.15 4.55
C TRP A 72 6.21 -20.48 5.37
N ARG A 73 6.08 -20.60 6.70
CA ARG A 73 7.21 -21.00 7.57
C ARG A 73 7.78 -22.38 7.22
N LEU A 74 6.94 -23.31 6.76
CA LEU A 74 7.41 -24.62 6.28
C LEU A 74 8.28 -24.51 5.02
N LEU A 75 8.06 -23.47 4.20
CA LEU A 75 8.79 -23.21 2.97
C LEU A 75 10.06 -22.39 3.23
N ASP A 76 9.95 -21.33 4.02
CA ASP A 76 10.99 -20.32 4.22
C ASP A 76 12.00 -20.68 5.32
N SER A 77 11.60 -21.54 6.27
CA SER A 77 12.45 -21.98 7.38
C SER A 77 12.52 -23.51 7.49
N PRO A 78 13.04 -24.23 6.47
CA PRO A 78 13.03 -25.69 6.43
C PRO A 78 13.83 -26.35 7.56
N GLY A 79 14.82 -25.64 8.14
CA GLY A 79 15.64 -26.12 9.26
C GLY A 79 14.97 -26.08 10.62
N SER A 80 13.84 -25.37 10.77
CA SER A 80 13.14 -25.27 12.05
C SER A 80 12.59 -26.63 12.52
N LEU A 81 12.46 -26.83 13.83
CA LEU A 81 11.86 -28.06 14.39
C LEU A 81 10.46 -28.30 13.81
N PHE A 82 9.66 -27.25 13.69
CA PHE A 82 8.34 -27.27 13.06
C PHE A 82 8.40 -27.85 11.64
N SER A 83 9.27 -27.31 10.78
CA SER A 83 9.41 -27.78 9.39
C SER A 83 9.96 -29.20 9.30
N ARG A 84 10.94 -29.57 10.14
CA ARG A 84 11.54 -30.91 10.15
C ARG A 84 10.53 -31.99 10.55
N VAL A 85 9.74 -31.75 11.59
CA VAL A 85 8.70 -32.69 12.06
C VAL A 85 7.61 -32.86 11.02
N PHE A 86 7.09 -31.75 10.46
CA PHE A 86 6.04 -31.81 9.46
C PHE A 86 6.53 -32.43 8.14
N LYS A 87 7.75 -32.13 7.70
CA LYS A 87 8.37 -32.77 6.53
C LYS A 87 8.48 -34.27 6.73
N GLY A 88 9.02 -34.72 7.86
CA GLY A 88 9.21 -36.14 8.14
C GLY A 88 7.92 -36.96 8.16
N ARG A 89 6.82 -36.35 8.65
CA ARG A 89 5.51 -36.99 8.79
C ARG A 89 4.63 -36.89 7.55
N TYR A 90 4.60 -35.74 6.87
CA TYR A 90 3.58 -35.46 5.86
C TYR A 90 4.11 -35.32 4.44
N TYR A 91 5.34 -34.81 4.23
CA TYR A 91 5.84 -34.47 2.89
C TYR A 91 7.34 -34.78 2.70
N ARG A 92 7.78 -35.98 3.11
CA ARG A 92 9.22 -36.33 3.18
C ARG A 92 10.00 -36.04 1.90
N ASN A 93 9.41 -36.38 0.75
CA ASN A 93 9.99 -36.25 -0.59
C ASN A 93 9.24 -35.25 -1.48
N ALA A 94 8.52 -34.32 -0.88
CA ALA A 94 7.67 -33.35 -1.58
C ALA A 94 7.85 -31.95 -0.97
N THR A 95 7.20 -30.96 -1.58
CA THR A 95 7.03 -29.62 -1.03
C THR A 95 5.65 -29.48 -0.40
N PRO A 96 5.46 -28.64 0.64
CA PRO A 96 4.14 -28.37 1.21
C PRO A 96 3.08 -27.88 0.20
N LEU A 97 3.52 -27.34 -0.95
CA LEU A 97 2.66 -26.86 -2.03
C LEU A 97 2.21 -27.97 -2.98
N ASP A 98 2.85 -29.13 -2.97
CA ASP A 98 2.48 -30.26 -3.82
C ASP A 98 1.14 -30.87 -3.35
N PRO A 99 0.36 -31.50 -4.24
CA PRO A 99 -0.87 -32.22 -3.88
C PRO A 99 -0.56 -33.51 -3.10
N ILE A 100 -0.16 -33.36 -1.84
CA ILE A 100 0.25 -34.43 -0.94
C ILE A 100 -0.98 -35.22 -0.47
N LYS A 101 -0.97 -36.54 -0.70
CA LYS A 101 -1.88 -37.50 -0.05
C LYS A 101 -1.19 -38.06 1.19
N SER A 102 -1.64 -37.65 2.38
CA SER A 102 -1.15 -38.19 3.65
C SER A 102 -2.13 -39.23 4.19
N TYR A 103 -1.64 -40.37 4.68
CA TYR A 103 -2.45 -41.34 5.41
C TYR A 103 -2.73 -40.79 6.83
N SER A 104 -4.00 -40.74 7.23
CA SER A 104 -4.45 -40.23 8.54
C SER A 104 -3.87 -38.86 8.94
N PRO A 105 -4.10 -37.80 8.14
CA PRO A 105 -3.57 -36.47 8.40
C PRO A 105 -4.19 -35.88 9.68
N SER A 106 -3.37 -35.22 10.52
CA SER A 106 -3.92 -34.50 11.66
C SER A 106 -4.74 -33.30 11.20
N TYR A 107 -5.70 -32.88 12.03
CA TYR A 107 -6.53 -31.70 11.73
C TYR A 107 -5.69 -30.42 11.56
N GLY A 108 -4.61 -30.28 12.34
CA GLY A 108 -3.67 -29.16 12.20
C GLY A 108 -2.97 -29.16 10.84
N TRP A 109 -2.55 -30.32 10.33
CA TRP A 109 -1.97 -30.42 8.99
C TRP A 109 -2.97 -30.09 7.90
N GLN A 110 -4.19 -30.65 7.97
CA GLN A 110 -5.28 -30.32 7.04
C GLN A 110 -5.59 -28.83 7.06
N SER A 111 -5.57 -28.21 8.23
CA SER A 111 -5.77 -26.77 8.41
C SER A 111 -4.69 -25.95 7.71
N ILE A 112 -3.41 -26.26 7.93
CA ILE A 112 -2.29 -25.56 7.28
C ILE A 112 -2.37 -25.71 5.75
N VAL A 113 -2.59 -26.94 5.25
CA VAL A 113 -2.66 -27.22 3.82
C VAL A 113 -3.87 -26.56 3.15
N SER A 114 -4.97 -26.33 3.88
CA SER A 114 -6.15 -25.62 3.35
C SER A 114 -5.81 -24.20 2.86
N ALA A 115 -4.72 -23.59 3.33
CA ALA A 115 -4.27 -22.27 2.91
C ALA A 115 -3.37 -22.28 1.66
N ARG A 116 -3.08 -23.46 1.09
CA ARG A 116 -2.24 -23.62 -0.12
C ARG A 116 -2.72 -22.77 -1.31
N PRO A 117 -4.01 -22.68 -1.64
CA PRO A 117 -4.46 -21.84 -2.76
C PRO A 117 -4.07 -20.37 -2.58
N LEU A 118 -4.14 -19.83 -1.35
CA LEU A 118 -3.75 -18.47 -1.06
C LEU A 118 -2.23 -18.27 -1.24
N VAL A 119 -1.42 -19.21 -0.76
CA VAL A 119 0.04 -19.14 -0.94
C VAL A 119 0.41 -19.25 -2.42
N ASN A 120 -0.21 -20.16 -3.17
CA ASN A 120 0.00 -20.34 -4.62
C ASN A 120 -0.30 -19.07 -5.43
N LYS A 121 -1.30 -18.29 -5.01
CA LYS A 121 -1.62 -17.00 -5.65
C LYS A 121 -0.60 -15.90 -5.36
N GLY A 122 0.20 -16.00 -4.29
CA GLY A 122 1.03 -14.89 -3.82
C GLY A 122 2.52 -15.15 -3.72
N PHE A 123 2.99 -16.37 -3.97
CA PHE A 123 4.42 -16.64 -4.07
C PHE A 123 4.96 -16.30 -5.46
N ILE A 124 6.24 -15.98 -5.52
CA ILE A 124 7.00 -15.85 -6.75
C ILE A 124 8.35 -16.59 -6.61
N LYS A 125 8.81 -17.23 -7.68
CA LYS A 125 10.15 -17.82 -7.75
C LYS A 125 11.15 -16.75 -8.20
N ARG A 126 12.08 -16.39 -7.33
CA ARG A 126 13.19 -15.50 -7.66
C ARG A 126 14.32 -16.31 -8.28
N VAL A 127 14.80 -15.80 -9.41
CA VAL A 127 15.82 -16.44 -10.22
C VAL A 127 17.18 -16.30 -9.54
N GLY A 128 17.78 -17.44 -9.19
CA GLY A 128 19.20 -17.57 -8.88
C GLY A 128 19.90 -18.15 -10.10
N SER A 129 20.18 -19.45 -10.08
CA SER A 129 20.75 -20.20 -11.21
C SER A 129 19.75 -20.45 -12.35
N GLY A 130 18.44 -20.34 -12.09
CA GLY A 130 17.38 -20.58 -13.06
C GLY A 130 17.17 -22.05 -13.45
N SER A 131 17.95 -23.00 -12.92
CA SER A 131 17.92 -24.40 -13.38
C SER A 131 16.64 -25.15 -12.99
N SER A 132 16.02 -24.79 -11.86
CA SER A 132 14.80 -25.42 -11.34
C SER A 132 13.51 -24.63 -11.61
N ILE A 133 13.58 -23.56 -12.41
CA ILE A 133 12.42 -22.72 -12.75
C ILE A 133 11.98 -23.04 -14.17
N SER A 134 10.76 -23.55 -14.34
CA SER A 134 10.10 -23.68 -15.65
C SER A 134 9.70 -22.30 -16.15
N VAL A 135 10.03 -21.98 -17.40
CA VAL A 135 9.66 -20.69 -18.00
C VAL A 135 8.13 -20.53 -18.07
N TRP A 136 7.43 -21.60 -18.42
CA TRP A 136 6.02 -21.57 -18.79
C TRP A 136 5.06 -21.94 -17.65
N ASP A 137 5.53 -22.65 -16.62
CA ASP A 137 4.66 -23.15 -15.54
C ASP A 137 4.84 -22.42 -14.22
N ASP A 138 6.05 -21.92 -13.94
CA ASP A 138 6.35 -21.33 -12.64
C ASP A 138 6.05 -19.83 -12.61
N PRO A 139 5.56 -19.29 -11.49
CA PRO A 139 5.37 -17.87 -11.35
C PRO A 139 6.72 -17.21 -11.06
N TRP A 140 7.41 -16.70 -12.09
CA TRP A 140 8.70 -16.02 -11.94
C TRP A 140 8.73 -14.62 -12.59
N ILE A 141 7.70 -14.27 -13.38
CA ILE A 141 7.57 -12.93 -13.96
C ILE A 141 7.01 -11.95 -12.95
N LEU A 142 7.67 -10.79 -12.87
CA LEU A 142 7.43 -9.69 -11.96
C LEU A 142 6.43 -8.68 -12.57
N ALA A 143 5.20 -9.13 -12.83
CA ALA A 143 4.12 -8.30 -13.38
C ALA A 143 3.20 -7.74 -12.27
N SER A 144 1.97 -7.31 -12.58
CA SER A 144 0.98 -6.87 -11.57
C SER A 144 0.59 -7.98 -10.57
N ARG A 145 0.79 -9.24 -10.96
CA ARG A 145 0.63 -10.44 -10.13
C ARG A 145 1.70 -11.48 -10.52
N PRO A 146 2.06 -12.41 -9.61
CA PRO A 146 2.95 -13.52 -9.95
C PRO A 146 2.34 -14.36 -11.07
N ARG A 147 3.09 -14.57 -12.14
CA ARG A 147 2.70 -15.45 -13.24
C ARG A 147 3.92 -16.01 -13.96
N SER A 148 3.68 -17.04 -14.78
CA SER A 148 4.67 -17.53 -15.73
C SER A 148 4.82 -16.57 -16.91
N ALA A 149 5.82 -16.84 -17.74
CA ALA A 149 6.10 -16.05 -18.92
C ALA A 149 5.06 -16.28 -20.03
N GLN A 150 4.79 -15.22 -20.79
CA GLN A 150 3.90 -15.21 -21.94
C GLN A 150 4.76 -15.35 -23.20
N GLY A 151 4.55 -16.44 -23.92
CA GLY A 151 5.23 -16.71 -25.18
C GLY A 151 4.59 -15.92 -26.33
N ASN A 152 5.37 -15.65 -27.38
CA ASN A 152 4.87 -14.98 -28.59
C ASN A 152 4.04 -15.90 -29.51
N GLY A 153 3.84 -17.17 -29.14
CA GLY A 153 3.05 -18.14 -29.88
C GLY A 153 3.76 -18.79 -31.09
N ILE A 154 5.01 -18.43 -31.38
CA ILE A 154 5.75 -18.94 -32.54
C ILE A 154 6.67 -20.10 -32.14
N ASN A 155 7.53 -19.86 -31.15
CA ASN A 155 8.51 -20.82 -30.68
C ASN A 155 8.16 -21.28 -29.26
N TYR A 156 7.73 -22.53 -29.11
CA TYR A 156 7.35 -23.10 -27.82
C TYR A 156 8.20 -24.33 -27.49
N TYR A 157 9.00 -24.21 -26.44
CA TYR A 157 9.81 -25.29 -25.89
C TYR A 157 9.25 -25.69 -24.52
N PRO A 158 8.46 -26.78 -24.41
CA PRO A 158 7.69 -27.09 -23.20
C PRO A 158 8.53 -27.22 -21.92
N HIS A 159 9.79 -27.67 -22.06
CA HIS A 159 10.68 -27.93 -20.94
C HIS A 159 11.75 -26.85 -20.72
N LEU A 160 11.57 -25.68 -21.36
CA LEU A 160 12.51 -24.56 -21.26
C LEU A 160 12.68 -24.10 -19.81
N ARG A 161 13.93 -24.03 -19.35
CA ARG A 161 14.28 -23.50 -18.03
C ARG A 161 14.77 -22.07 -18.13
N VAL A 162 14.60 -21.31 -17.06
CA VAL A 162 15.08 -19.92 -16.99
C VAL A 162 16.59 -19.82 -17.20
N ARG A 163 17.35 -20.85 -16.82
CA ARG A 163 18.79 -20.94 -17.10
C ARG A 163 19.11 -20.90 -18.60
N ASP A 164 18.25 -21.49 -19.44
CA ASP A 164 18.53 -21.68 -20.87
C ASP A 164 18.36 -20.38 -21.66
N ILE A 165 17.67 -19.39 -21.09
CA ILE A 165 17.49 -18.04 -21.65
C ILE A 165 18.48 -17.00 -21.08
N MET A 166 19.43 -17.45 -20.24
CA MET A 166 20.55 -16.64 -19.77
C MET A 166 21.75 -16.76 -20.71
N THR A 167 22.60 -15.74 -20.74
CA THR A 167 23.83 -15.77 -21.54
C THR A 167 24.87 -16.70 -20.90
N PRO A 168 25.39 -17.72 -21.60
CA PRO A 168 26.43 -18.59 -21.05
C PRO A 168 27.67 -17.78 -20.63
N GLY A 169 28.16 -18.03 -19.41
CA GLY A 169 29.37 -17.42 -18.86
C GLY A 169 29.20 -15.99 -18.34
N LYS A 170 28.02 -15.38 -18.53
CA LYS A 170 27.73 -14.01 -18.09
C LYS A 170 26.54 -13.98 -17.15
N SER A 171 26.56 -13.06 -16.19
CA SER A 171 25.40 -12.70 -15.38
C SER A 171 24.52 -11.71 -16.14
N THR A 172 24.00 -12.12 -17.30
CA THR A 172 23.09 -11.31 -18.14
C THR A 172 22.11 -12.19 -18.92
N TRP A 173 20.97 -11.63 -19.29
CA TRP A 173 19.95 -12.29 -20.12
C TRP A 173 20.34 -12.35 -21.60
N ASN A 174 19.91 -13.40 -22.32
CA ASN A 174 20.15 -13.55 -23.75
C ASN A 174 19.06 -12.82 -24.55
N LEU A 175 19.21 -11.51 -24.74
CA LEU A 175 18.22 -10.66 -25.41
C LEU A 175 17.79 -11.16 -26.81
N PRO A 176 18.70 -11.60 -27.70
CA PRO A 176 18.29 -12.20 -28.98
C PRO A 176 17.33 -13.37 -28.82
N LEU A 177 17.60 -14.28 -27.87
CA LEU A 177 16.72 -15.41 -27.59
C LEU A 177 15.40 -14.96 -26.95
N LEU A 178 15.43 -13.96 -26.06
CA LEU A 178 14.20 -13.42 -25.47
C LEU A 178 13.25 -12.86 -26.54
N ASN A 179 13.78 -12.12 -27.52
CA ASN A 179 13.00 -11.58 -28.65
C ASN A 179 12.34 -12.67 -29.51
N GLN A 180 12.91 -13.87 -29.55
CA GLN A 180 12.37 -14.99 -30.32
C GLN A 180 11.27 -15.76 -29.60
N LEU A 181 11.19 -15.65 -28.26
CA LEU A 181 10.34 -16.51 -27.42
C LEU A 181 9.19 -15.76 -26.73
N PHE A 182 9.39 -14.50 -26.33
CA PHE A 182 8.48 -13.80 -25.43
C PHE A 182 7.81 -12.58 -26.08
N GLU A 183 6.70 -12.14 -25.49
CA GLU A 183 6.11 -10.83 -25.79
C GLU A 183 6.99 -9.68 -25.27
N SER A 184 6.94 -8.52 -25.93
CA SER A 184 7.77 -7.34 -25.60
C SER A 184 7.60 -6.86 -24.15
N THR A 185 6.41 -7.02 -23.56
CA THR A 185 6.14 -6.72 -22.16
C THR A 185 6.96 -7.61 -21.23
N ASP A 186 7.03 -8.92 -21.49
CA ASP A 186 7.80 -9.86 -20.67
C ASP A 186 9.30 -9.69 -20.88
N ILE A 187 9.75 -9.42 -22.09
CA ILE A 187 11.16 -9.12 -22.36
C ILE A 187 11.64 -7.97 -21.48
N SER A 188 10.87 -6.89 -21.39
CA SER A 188 11.22 -5.73 -20.58
C SER A 188 11.32 -6.09 -19.09
N LEU A 189 10.38 -6.88 -18.57
CA LEU A 189 10.37 -7.33 -17.18
C LEU A 189 11.53 -8.29 -16.86
N ILE A 190 11.83 -9.22 -17.78
CA ILE A 190 12.94 -10.17 -17.64
C ILE A 190 14.27 -9.42 -17.63
N MET A 191 14.47 -8.51 -18.57
CA MET A 191 15.70 -7.72 -18.67
C MET A 191 15.96 -6.85 -17.43
N GLY A 192 14.90 -6.41 -16.73
CA GLY A 192 15.00 -5.68 -15.46
C GLY A 192 15.24 -6.56 -14.23
N MET A 193 15.36 -7.89 -14.36
CA MET A 193 15.65 -8.78 -13.23
C MET A 193 17.16 -8.87 -12.98
N PRO A 194 17.63 -8.65 -11.74
CA PRO A 194 19.02 -8.88 -11.40
C PRO A 194 19.36 -10.36 -11.52
N THR A 195 20.46 -10.66 -12.20
CA THR A 195 21.00 -12.02 -12.34
C THR A 195 22.16 -12.22 -11.39
N ALA A 196 22.23 -13.37 -10.73
CA ALA A 196 23.34 -13.74 -9.86
C ALA A 196 24.50 -14.37 -10.64
N GLN A 197 25.70 -14.41 -10.03
CA GLN A 197 26.77 -15.31 -10.47
C GLN A 197 26.33 -16.78 -10.36
N ARG A 198 26.94 -17.63 -11.18
CA ARG A 198 26.61 -19.07 -11.29
C ARG A 198 26.67 -19.72 -9.90
N ASP A 199 25.74 -20.66 -9.66
CA ASP A 199 25.55 -21.49 -8.44
C ASP A 199 24.63 -20.96 -7.33
N ARG A 200 24.06 -19.76 -7.46
CA ARG A 200 23.04 -19.31 -6.48
C ARG A 200 21.76 -20.16 -6.55
N PRO A 201 21.25 -20.72 -5.43
CA PRO A 201 19.98 -21.43 -5.46
C PRO A 201 18.80 -20.48 -5.74
N ASN A 202 17.82 -20.99 -6.48
CA ASN A 202 16.54 -20.30 -6.66
C ASN A 202 15.83 -20.18 -5.32
N SER A 203 15.02 -19.13 -5.14
CA SER A 203 14.33 -18.89 -3.87
C SER A 203 12.87 -18.54 -4.04
N LEU A 204 12.05 -18.91 -3.07
CA LEU A 204 10.64 -18.54 -3.00
C LEU A 204 10.52 -17.21 -2.24
N ARG A 205 9.76 -16.25 -2.77
CA ARG A 205 9.46 -14.99 -2.09
C ARG A 205 7.97 -14.70 -2.13
N TRP A 206 7.52 -13.94 -1.14
CA TRP A 206 6.17 -13.40 -1.12
C TRP A 206 6.12 -12.18 -2.03
N PHE A 207 5.21 -12.14 -2.98
CA PHE A 207 5.17 -11.07 -3.97
C PHE A 207 4.64 -9.73 -3.40
N TYR A 208 3.69 -9.81 -2.45
CA TYR A 208 2.94 -8.64 -1.99
C TYR A 208 3.60 -7.89 -0.81
N THR A 209 4.91 -8.00 -0.63
CA THR A 209 5.68 -7.24 0.36
C THR A 209 7.00 -6.79 -0.22
N LYS A 210 7.47 -5.60 0.18
CA LYS A 210 8.75 -5.04 -0.29
C LYS A 210 9.95 -5.93 0.08
N THR A 211 9.93 -6.54 1.26
CA THR A 211 10.97 -7.46 1.73
C THR A 211 10.90 -8.85 1.08
N GLY A 212 9.73 -9.18 0.52
CA GLY A 212 9.34 -10.52 0.06
C GLY A 212 9.14 -11.55 1.15
N GLN A 213 8.97 -11.11 2.40
CA GLN A 213 8.53 -11.96 3.50
C GLN A 213 7.01 -11.96 3.61
N TYR A 214 6.43 -13.11 3.96
CA TYR A 214 4.99 -13.20 4.19
C TYR A 214 4.58 -12.47 5.47
N THR A 215 3.51 -11.67 5.40
CA THR A 215 2.83 -11.14 6.58
C THR A 215 1.36 -11.53 6.56
N VAL A 216 0.75 -11.68 7.73
CA VAL A 216 -0.70 -11.97 7.81
C VAL A 216 -1.50 -10.86 7.14
N LYS A 217 -1.04 -9.60 7.24
CA LYS A 217 -1.66 -8.45 6.59
C LYS A 217 -1.67 -8.62 5.07
N SER A 218 -0.51 -8.89 4.45
CA SER A 218 -0.41 -9.05 2.99
C SER A 218 -1.18 -10.28 2.48
N GLY A 219 -1.16 -11.39 3.21
CA GLY A 219 -1.97 -12.57 2.87
C GLY A 219 -3.48 -12.33 3.00
N TYR A 220 -3.91 -11.59 4.02
CA TYR A 220 -5.32 -11.23 4.20
C TYR A 220 -5.80 -10.31 3.08
N THR A 221 -5.02 -9.28 2.72
CA THR A 221 -5.34 -8.40 1.58
C THR A 221 -5.44 -9.18 0.26
N LEU A 222 -4.59 -10.18 0.03
CA LEU A 222 -4.70 -11.04 -1.16
C LEU A 222 -5.98 -11.90 -1.15
N ALA A 223 -6.38 -12.41 0.02
CA ALA A 223 -7.61 -13.18 0.18
C ALA A 223 -8.85 -12.29 -0.09
N GLU A 224 -8.86 -11.06 0.41
CA GLU A 224 -9.94 -10.10 0.14
C GLU A 224 -10.07 -9.78 -1.34
N ARG A 225 -8.96 -9.43 -2.01
CA ARG A 225 -8.94 -9.13 -3.46
C ARG A 225 -9.44 -10.31 -4.29
N SER A 226 -8.99 -11.53 -3.95
CA SER A 226 -9.43 -12.75 -4.65
C SER A 226 -10.95 -12.96 -4.58
N ARG A 227 -11.60 -12.52 -3.51
CA ARG A 227 -13.07 -12.61 -3.37
C ARG A 227 -13.77 -11.53 -4.18
N GLU A 228 -13.16 -10.37 -4.33
CA GLU A 228 -13.74 -9.24 -5.08
C GLU A 228 -13.69 -9.46 -6.59
N ASP A 229 -12.62 -10.09 -7.11
CA ASP A 229 -12.54 -10.51 -8.52
C ASP A 229 -13.71 -11.44 -8.93
N ASP A 230 -14.28 -12.18 -7.96
CA ASP A 230 -15.46 -13.04 -8.17
C ASP A 230 -16.80 -12.27 -8.10
N THR A 231 -16.80 -10.98 -7.78
CA THR A 231 -18.02 -10.17 -7.65
C THR A 231 -18.34 -9.36 -8.92
N ARG A 232 -19.64 -9.23 -9.24
CA ARG A 232 -20.12 -8.50 -10.43
C ARG A 232 -19.67 -7.03 -10.41
N PRO A 233 -19.40 -6.42 -11.59
CA PRO A 233 -19.02 -5.01 -11.67
C PRO A 233 -20.08 -4.11 -11.03
N HIS A 234 -19.60 -3.09 -10.31
CA HIS A 234 -20.45 -2.07 -9.73
C HIS A 234 -20.90 -1.09 -10.83
N PHE A 235 -22.21 -0.82 -10.90
CA PHE A 235 -22.78 0.18 -11.79
C PHE A 235 -23.18 1.41 -10.97
N GLY A 236 -22.66 2.59 -11.34
CA GLY A 236 -22.93 3.87 -10.68
C GLY A 236 -21.67 4.74 -10.53
N PRO A 237 -21.83 6.00 -10.09
CA PRO A 237 -20.69 6.88 -9.82
C PRO A 237 -19.88 6.34 -8.62
N ASP A 238 -18.56 6.30 -8.77
CA ASP A 238 -17.67 5.85 -7.70
C ASP A 238 -17.58 6.90 -6.59
N VAL A 239 -18.24 6.63 -5.47
CA VAL A 239 -18.20 7.46 -4.25
C VAL A 239 -17.16 7.00 -3.24
N CYS A 240 -16.36 5.96 -3.54
CA CYS A 240 -15.38 5.40 -2.60
C CYS A 240 -14.34 6.43 -2.19
N ARG A 241 -13.86 7.25 -3.14
CA ARG A 241 -12.92 8.34 -2.85
C ARG A 241 -13.49 9.36 -1.86
N LEU A 242 -14.75 9.73 -2.04
CA LEU A 242 -15.44 10.66 -1.15
C LEU A 242 -15.65 10.05 0.24
N GLN A 243 -16.11 8.81 0.32
CA GLN A 243 -16.27 8.08 1.60
C GLN A 243 -14.94 7.87 2.34
N ALA A 244 -13.86 7.60 1.61
CA ALA A 244 -12.52 7.49 2.18
C ALA A 244 -12.00 8.82 2.70
N GLN A 245 -12.33 9.93 2.02
CA GLN A 245 -11.92 11.27 2.44
C GLN A 245 -12.53 11.68 3.79
N ALA A 246 -13.74 11.20 4.13
CA ALA A 246 -14.37 11.45 5.44
C ALA A 246 -13.47 11.04 6.62
N TRP A 247 -12.64 10.00 6.46
CA TRP A 247 -11.68 9.53 7.48
C TRP A 247 -10.40 10.37 7.60
N LYS A 248 -10.17 11.29 6.65
CA LYS A 248 -9.00 12.16 6.62
C LYS A 248 -9.31 13.59 7.07
N ILE A 249 -10.59 13.92 7.28
CA ILE A 249 -10.99 15.25 7.71
C ILE A 249 -10.42 15.53 9.11
N PRO A 250 -9.79 16.69 9.33
CA PRO A 250 -9.23 17.08 10.63
C PRO A 250 -10.35 17.41 11.61
N CYS A 251 -10.90 16.38 12.25
CA CYS A 251 -11.92 16.48 13.29
C CYS A 251 -11.86 15.24 14.19
N THR A 252 -12.79 15.11 15.15
CA THR A 252 -12.84 13.93 16.02
C THR A 252 -13.19 12.67 15.23
N GLN A 253 -12.68 11.50 15.66
CA GLN A 253 -13.00 10.20 15.03
C GLN A 253 -14.52 9.92 14.99
N LYS A 254 -15.25 10.43 15.98
CA LYS A 254 -16.72 10.39 16.03
C LYS A 254 -17.34 11.11 14.82
N LEU A 255 -16.87 12.31 14.51
CA LEU A 255 -17.37 13.09 13.38
C LEU A 255 -16.94 12.51 12.03
N GLN A 256 -15.71 11.99 11.92
CA GLN A 256 -15.28 11.25 10.74
C GLN A 256 -16.21 10.05 10.45
N HIS A 257 -16.54 9.27 11.49
CA HIS A 257 -17.49 8.17 11.37
C HIS A 257 -18.90 8.66 11.00
N PHE A 258 -19.36 9.77 11.59
CA PHE A 258 -20.67 10.34 11.26
C PHE A 258 -20.76 10.83 9.80
N LEU A 259 -19.74 11.51 9.30
CA LEU A 259 -19.64 11.89 7.88
C LEU A 259 -19.64 10.66 6.97
N TRP A 260 -18.91 9.61 7.35
CA TRP A 260 -18.96 8.33 6.65
C TRP A 260 -20.35 7.68 6.68
N GLN A 261 -21.08 7.77 7.80
CA GLN A 261 -22.47 7.27 7.90
C GLN A 261 -23.42 8.04 6.98
N ILE A 262 -23.28 9.37 6.87
CA ILE A 262 -24.03 10.22 5.93
C ILE A 262 -23.79 9.72 4.50
N LEU A 263 -22.52 9.61 4.09
CA LEU A 263 -22.13 9.18 2.74
C LEU A 263 -22.45 7.72 2.44
N SER A 264 -22.60 6.88 3.45
CA SER A 264 -22.96 5.45 3.31
C SER A 264 -24.47 5.20 3.42
N GLY A 265 -25.25 6.23 3.72
CA GLY A 265 -26.68 6.11 3.94
C GLY A 265 -27.06 5.36 5.23
N CYS A 266 -26.17 5.38 6.23
CA CYS A 266 -26.26 4.66 7.50
C CYS A 266 -26.76 5.55 8.64
N ILE A 267 -27.74 6.42 8.35
CA ILE A 267 -28.40 7.28 9.33
C ILE A 267 -29.93 7.16 9.25
N SER A 268 -30.59 7.36 10.38
CA SER A 268 -32.03 7.18 10.57
C SER A 268 -32.83 8.45 10.23
N VAL A 269 -32.96 8.75 8.94
CA VAL A 269 -33.88 9.79 8.41
C VAL A 269 -35.17 9.15 7.89
N GLY A 270 -36.28 9.89 7.90
CA GLY A 270 -37.62 9.39 7.58
C GLY A 270 -37.71 8.62 6.27
N ALA A 271 -37.13 9.15 5.19
CA ALA A 271 -37.12 8.46 3.89
C ALA A 271 -36.35 7.12 3.92
N ARG A 272 -35.27 7.03 4.73
CA ARG A 272 -34.46 5.82 4.87
C ARG A 272 -35.09 4.78 5.81
N LEU A 273 -35.83 5.23 6.83
CA LEU A 273 -36.60 4.34 7.69
C LEU A 273 -37.76 3.72 6.89
N ARG A 274 -38.49 4.54 6.13
CA ARG A 274 -39.60 4.09 5.26
C ARG A 274 -39.15 3.10 4.19
N SER A 275 -38.03 3.36 3.51
CA SER A 275 -37.49 2.43 2.49
C SER A 275 -37.04 1.08 3.07
N ARG A 276 -36.89 0.99 4.40
CA ARG A 276 -36.62 -0.24 5.14
C ARG A 276 -37.85 -0.87 5.78
N GLY A 277 -39.05 -0.41 5.42
CA GLY A 277 -40.32 -0.98 5.87
C GLY A 277 -40.74 -0.53 7.28
N ILE A 278 -40.08 0.47 7.86
CA ILE A 278 -40.53 1.05 9.13
C ILE A 278 -41.65 2.05 8.81
N GLN A 279 -42.80 1.87 9.47
CA GLN A 279 -43.96 2.74 9.30
C GLN A 279 -43.72 4.06 10.03
N THR A 280 -43.08 5.00 9.35
CA THR A 280 -42.90 6.39 9.80
C THR A 280 -43.40 7.34 8.73
N ASP A 281 -43.85 8.53 9.14
CA ASP A 281 -44.08 9.62 8.20
C ASP A 281 -42.73 9.97 7.52
N PRO A 282 -42.64 9.93 6.18
CA PRO A 282 -41.42 10.31 5.48
C PRO A 282 -41.18 11.82 5.52
N LEU A 283 -42.16 12.67 5.86
CA LEU A 283 -42.02 14.12 5.83
C LEU A 283 -41.03 14.60 6.90
N CYS A 284 -40.31 15.66 6.56
CA CYS A 284 -39.36 16.30 7.46
C CYS A 284 -40.11 16.99 8.61
N MET A 285 -39.92 16.54 9.85
CA MET A 285 -40.56 17.11 11.05
C MET A 285 -40.16 18.56 11.33
N ARG A 286 -39.10 19.07 10.70
CA ARG A 286 -38.67 20.46 10.85
C ARG A 286 -39.43 21.42 9.93
N CYS A 287 -39.70 21.00 8.69
CA CYS A 287 -40.30 21.89 7.68
C CYS A 287 -41.70 21.47 7.24
N GLY A 288 -42.05 20.19 7.33
CA GLY A 288 -43.32 19.62 6.85
C GLY A 288 -43.49 19.57 5.33
N MET A 289 -42.55 20.10 4.55
CA MET A 289 -42.75 20.37 3.11
C MET A 289 -42.26 19.27 2.17
N ALA A 290 -41.28 18.45 2.59
CA ALA A 290 -40.63 17.46 1.73
C ALA A 290 -40.27 16.19 2.50
N ALA A 291 -40.01 15.11 1.76
CA ALA A 291 -39.50 13.87 2.35
C ALA A 291 -38.11 14.10 2.98
N GLU A 292 -37.91 13.60 4.19
CA GLU A 292 -36.67 13.69 4.94
C GLU A 292 -35.62 12.72 4.36
N THR A 293 -35.02 13.12 3.25
CA THR A 293 -33.80 12.50 2.73
C THR A 293 -32.58 12.97 3.53
N ILE A 294 -31.43 12.31 3.36
CA ILE A 294 -30.18 12.73 3.99
C ILE A 294 -29.76 14.10 3.46
N ASN A 295 -29.90 14.36 2.16
CA ASN A 295 -29.61 15.67 1.58
C ASN A 295 -30.54 16.73 2.16
N HIS A 296 -31.85 16.43 2.22
CA HIS A 296 -32.82 17.35 2.78
C HIS A 296 -32.49 17.72 4.23
N MET A 297 -32.21 16.72 5.06
CA MET A 297 -31.89 16.90 6.48
C MET A 297 -30.62 17.74 6.71
N VAL A 298 -29.60 17.60 5.87
CA VAL A 298 -28.29 18.27 6.06
C VAL A 298 -28.15 19.56 5.26
N PHE A 299 -28.89 19.74 4.17
CA PHE A 299 -28.59 20.80 3.18
C PHE A 299 -29.80 21.58 2.67
N GLU A 300 -30.98 20.96 2.48
CA GLU A 300 -32.11 21.63 1.78
C GLU A 300 -33.22 22.10 2.72
N CYS A 301 -33.33 21.55 3.92
CA CYS A 301 -34.38 21.90 4.86
C CYS A 301 -34.30 23.42 5.19
N PRO A 302 -35.40 24.20 5.14
CA PRO A 302 -35.32 25.66 5.29
C PRO A 302 -34.60 26.17 6.55
N PRO A 303 -34.83 25.61 7.76
CA PRO A 303 -34.03 25.95 8.93
C PRO A 303 -32.52 25.62 8.80
N VAL A 304 -32.17 24.63 7.98
CA VAL A 304 -30.77 24.24 7.72
C VAL A 304 -30.13 25.17 6.69
N LEU A 305 -30.87 25.60 5.68
CA LEU A 305 -30.43 26.65 4.75
C LEU A 305 -30.08 27.95 5.50
N GLN A 306 -30.86 28.31 6.52
CA GLN A 306 -30.55 29.44 7.39
C GLN A 306 -29.23 29.25 8.15
N VAL A 307 -28.99 28.07 8.72
CA VAL A 307 -27.70 27.75 9.38
C VAL A 307 -26.53 27.91 8.41
N TRP A 308 -26.63 27.36 7.19
CA TRP A 308 -25.58 27.50 6.19
C TRP A 308 -25.37 28.95 5.77
N ALA A 309 -26.44 29.70 5.52
CA ALA A 309 -26.39 31.11 5.12
C ALA A 309 -25.78 32.03 6.19
N LEU A 310 -25.99 31.72 7.48
CA LEU A 310 -25.44 32.47 8.61
C LEU A 310 -24.04 31.99 9.02
N SER A 311 -23.61 30.81 8.55
CA SER A 311 -22.28 30.28 8.84
C SER A 311 -21.19 30.97 7.99
N PRO A 312 -19.90 30.83 8.35
CA PRO A 312 -18.80 31.30 7.51
C PRO A 312 -18.70 30.62 6.14
N VAL A 313 -19.37 29.47 5.93
CA VAL A 313 -19.26 28.69 4.68
C VAL A 313 -19.98 29.43 3.54
N PRO A 314 -19.31 29.73 2.41
CA PRO A 314 -19.92 30.45 1.31
C PRO A 314 -21.12 29.68 0.72
N THR A 315 -22.28 30.34 0.69
CA THR A 315 -23.48 29.83 0.02
C THR A 315 -23.73 30.62 -1.26
N ALA A 316 -24.01 29.91 -2.35
CA ALA A 316 -24.34 30.54 -3.64
C ALA A 316 -25.36 29.69 -4.39
N ILE A 317 -26.36 30.37 -4.96
CA ILE A 317 -27.42 29.78 -5.78
C ILE A 317 -26.72 29.12 -6.99
N SER A 318 -26.73 27.79 -7.07
CA SER A 318 -26.03 26.89 -8.02
C SER A 318 -24.70 26.24 -7.59
N ARG A 319 -24.08 26.63 -6.47
CA ARG A 319 -22.84 26.00 -5.99
C ARG A 319 -23.00 25.20 -4.71
N PHE A 320 -23.65 25.78 -3.70
CA PHE A 320 -23.85 25.14 -2.40
C PHE A 320 -24.93 25.89 -1.60
N PRO A 321 -25.89 25.18 -0.99
CA PRO A 321 -26.20 23.75 -1.17
C PRO A 321 -26.93 23.43 -2.50
N THR A 322 -26.88 22.17 -2.94
CA THR A 322 -27.50 21.64 -4.17
C THR A 322 -28.42 20.45 -3.87
N GLU A 323 -29.12 19.92 -4.87
CA GLU A 323 -29.97 18.72 -4.75
C GLU A 323 -29.19 17.40 -4.54
N GLY A 324 -27.86 17.44 -4.72
CA GLY A 324 -26.99 16.26 -4.64
C GLY A 324 -26.22 16.16 -3.33
N LEU A 325 -26.52 15.13 -2.51
CA LEU A 325 -25.78 14.83 -1.28
C LEU A 325 -24.26 14.76 -1.50
N PHE A 326 -23.84 13.97 -2.49
CA PHE A 326 -22.42 13.75 -2.75
C PHE A 326 -21.74 15.00 -3.30
N THR A 327 -22.44 15.79 -4.11
CA THR A 327 -21.95 17.08 -4.64
C THR A 327 -21.72 18.08 -3.50
N ASN A 328 -22.67 18.18 -2.56
CA ASN A 328 -22.56 19.07 -1.40
C ASN A 328 -21.38 18.68 -0.50
N VAL A 329 -21.22 17.39 -0.19
CA VAL A 329 -20.11 16.93 0.66
C VAL A 329 -18.76 17.06 -0.06
N ALA A 330 -18.70 16.80 -1.38
CA ALA A 330 -17.49 17.03 -2.17
C ALA A 330 -17.07 18.50 -2.18
N HIS A 331 -18.02 19.43 -2.27
CA HIS A 331 -17.76 20.86 -2.15
C HIS A 331 -17.11 21.20 -0.79
N LEU A 332 -17.64 20.67 0.30
CA LEU A 332 -17.07 20.88 1.65
C LEU A 332 -15.67 20.29 1.82
N PHE A 333 -15.36 19.18 1.14
CA PHE A 333 -14.06 18.52 1.28
C PHE A 333 -12.94 19.18 0.46
N TRP A 334 -13.27 19.75 -0.70
CA TRP A 334 -12.24 20.13 -1.68
C TRP A 334 -12.37 21.55 -2.23
N ASN A 335 -13.52 22.21 -2.10
CA ASN A 335 -13.80 23.46 -2.80
C ASN A 335 -14.02 24.66 -1.85
N LEU A 336 -13.77 24.48 -0.55
CA LEU A 336 -13.80 25.59 0.41
C LEU A 336 -12.52 26.43 0.31
N PRO A 337 -12.61 27.76 0.52
CA PRO A 337 -11.44 28.62 0.64
C PRO A 337 -10.48 28.15 1.75
N ASP A 338 -9.20 28.43 1.60
CA ASP A 338 -8.19 28.14 2.63
C ASP A 338 -8.26 29.18 3.76
N ASP A 339 -9.29 29.04 4.60
CA ASP A 339 -9.54 29.83 5.81
C ASP A 339 -9.93 28.87 6.94
N ASP A 340 -9.28 29.01 8.10
CA ASP A 340 -9.50 28.13 9.26
C ASP A 340 -10.96 28.10 9.72
N ARG A 341 -11.70 29.19 9.54
CA ARG A 341 -13.13 29.26 9.87
C ARG A 341 -13.96 28.30 9.01
N MET A 342 -13.51 27.99 7.79
CA MET A 342 -14.20 27.05 6.91
C MET A 342 -14.15 25.63 7.46
N ARG A 343 -13.18 25.30 8.31
CA ARG A 343 -12.95 23.94 8.82
C ARG A 343 -14.02 23.48 9.82
N MET A 344 -14.94 24.34 10.26
CA MET A 344 -15.99 23.99 11.23
C MET A 344 -17.16 23.16 10.65
N TYR A 345 -17.22 22.94 9.34
CA TYR A 345 -18.34 22.23 8.70
C TYR A 345 -18.65 20.82 9.28
N PRO A 346 -17.68 20.00 9.75
CA PRO A 346 -18.01 18.71 10.36
C PRO A 346 -18.86 18.86 11.62
N TRP A 347 -18.59 19.92 12.41
CA TRP A 347 -19.36 20.25 13.60
C TRP A 347 -20.71 20.86 13.24
N LEU A 348 -20.80 21.72 12.22
CA LEU A 348 -22.09 22.24 11.74
C LEU A 348 -23.04 21.08 11.36
N ILE A 349 -22.56 20.13 10.55
CA ILE A 349 -23.34 18.94 10.17
C ILE A 349 -23.79 18.14 11.40
N TRP A 350 -22.92 18.00 12.39
CA TRP A 350 -23.24 17.30 13.64
C TRP A 350 -24.30 18.01 14.48
N PHE A 351 -24.21 19.33 14.62
CA PHE A 351 -25.19 20.10 15.39
C PHE A 351 -26.52 20.26 14.66
N ILE A 352 -26.52 20.32 13.32
CA ILE A 352 -27.73 20.19 12.49
C ILE A 352 -28.44 18.86 12.79
N TRP A 353 -27.69 17.76 12.87
CA TRP A 353 -28.22 16.45 13.23
C TRP A 353 -28.77 16.41 14.66
N LYS A 354 -28.08 17.02 15.64
CA LYS A 354 -28.58 17.12 17.02
C LYS A 354 -29.87 17.93 17.11
N ALA A 355 -29.91 19.12 16.52
CA ALA A 355 -31.11 19.96 16.48
C ALA A 355 -32.29 19.23 15.83
N ARG A 356 -32.04 18.48 14.75
CA ARG A 356 -33.06 17.62 14.13
C ARG A 356 -33.57 16.55 15.10
N ASN A 357 -32.69 15.87 15.84
CA ASN A 357 -33.11 14.82 16.77
C ASN A 357 -33.90 15.40 17.95
N ASP A 358 -33.49 16.53 18.50
CA ASP A 358 -34.23 17.19 19.59
C ASP A 358 -35.62 17.65 19.13
N LYS A 359 -35.75 18.11 17.88
CA LYS A 359 -37.06 18.38 17.28
C LYS A 359 -37.92 17.11 17.18
N VAL A 360 -37.34 15.98 16.76
CA VAL A 360 -38.09 14.73 16.57
C VAL A 360 -38.48 14.06 17.90
N PHE A 361 -37.59 14.05 18.90
CA PHE A 361 -37.80 13.30 20.14
C PHE A 361 -38.33 14.15 21.30
N SER A 362 -38.02 15.45 21.30
CA SER A 362 -38.36 16.36 22.40
C SER A 362 -39.20 17.55 21.95
N ASN A 363 -39.50 17.67 20.64
CA ASN A 363 -40.18 18.81 20.03
C ASN A 363 -39.51 20.17 20.35
N VAL A 364 -38.17 20.18 20.45
CA VAL A 364 -37.38 21.39 20.70
C VAL A 364 -36.77 21.89 19.40
N ASP A 365 -37.02 23.15 19.07
CA ASP A 365 -36.38 23.85 17.97
C ASP A 365 -35.17 24.63 18.47
N TRP A 366 -34.04 24.49 17.78
CA TRP A 366 -32.81 25.22 18.06
C TRP A 366 -32.74 26.48 17.20
N ASP A 367 -32.25 27.57 17.77
CA ASP A 367 -31.94 28.78 17.00
C ASP A 367 -30.71 28.54 16.08
N PRO A 368 -30.72 29.02 14.83
CA PRO A 368 -29.57 28.85 13.93
C PRO A 368 -28.24 29.37 14.49
N TYR A 369 -28.23 30.46 15.25
CA TYR A 369 -27.00 30.99 15.85
C TYR A 369 -26.49 30.08 16.98
N GLU A 370 -27.37 29.44 17.75
CA GLU A 370 -26.95 28.46 18.76
C GLU A 370 -26.21 27.28 18.11
N ILE A 371 -26.74 26.76 17.01
CA ILE A 371 -26.10 25.68 16.23
C ILE A 371 -24.69 26.10 15.78
N ILE A 372 -24.56 27.31 15.24
CA ILE A 372 -23.28 27.84 14.73
C ILE A 372 -22.29 28.07 15.89
N ASN A 373 -22.74 28.70 16.98
CA ASN A 373 -21.91 28.99 18.14
C ASN A 373 -21.37 27.71 18.78
N HIS A 374 -22.22 26.69 18.94
CA HIS A 374 -21.79 25.40 19.44
C HIS A 374 -20.79 24.71 18.51
N ALA A 375 -21.02 24.74 17.20
CA ALA A 375 -20.11 24.17 16.22
C ALA A 375 -18.74 24.87 16.23
N ALA A 376 -18.72 26.20 16.26
CA ALA A 376 -17.51 27.01 16.31
C ALA A 376 -16.73 26.79 17.61
N ALA A 377 -17.43 26.70 18.75
CA ALA A 377 -16.83 26.43 20.06
C ALA A 377 -16.16 25.05 20.10
N GLU A 378 -16.84 23.98 19.66
CA GLU A 378 -16.25 22.63 19.62
C GLU A 378 -15.10 22.52 18.60
N ALA A 379 -15.19 23.17 17.44
CA ALA A 379 -14.12 23.21 16.45
C ALA A 379 -12.86 23.90 17.01
N SER A 380 -13.03 25.05 17.66
CA SER A 380 -11.94 25.82 18.28
C SER A 380 -11.29 25.08 19.44
N ALA A 381 -12.10 24.40 20.27
CA ALA A 381 -11.62 23.57 21.36
C ALA A 381 -10.79 22.38 20.84
N TRP A 382 -11.27 21.72 19.77
CA TRP A 382 -10.54 20.62 19.14
C TRP A 382 -9.20 21.08 18.54
N ALA A 383 -9.19 22.21 17.82
CA ALA A 383 -7.97 22.79 17.24
C ALA A 383 -6.94 23.12 18.32
N SER A 384 -7.35 23.80 19.39
CA SER A 384 -6.50 24.13 20.54
C SER A 384 -5.89 22.88 21.19
N ALA A 385 -6.62 21.76 21.24
CA ALA A 385 -6.14 20.51 21.81
C ALA A 385 -5.05 19.84 20.94
N GLN A 386 -5.06 20.04 19.61
CA GLN A 386 -4.04 19.47 18.72
C GLN A 386 -2.70 20.19 18.86
N THR A 387 -2.70 21.51 19.06
CA THR A 387 -1.47 22.31 19.27
C THR A 387 -0.67 21.84 20.49
N ARG A 388 -1.34 21.34 21.54
CA ARG A 388 -0.68 20.80 22.74
C ARG A 388 -0.03 19.43 22.54
N GLN A 389 -0.49 18.64 21.56
CA GLN A 389 0.12 17.34 21.23
C GLN A 389 1.27 17.46 20.22
N GLY A 390 1.36 18.58 19.50
CA GLY A 390 2.45 18.86 18.55
C GLY A 390 3.77 19.35 19.17
N ALA A 391 3.82 19.58 20.49
CA ALA A 391 4.98 20.11 21.20
C ALA A 391 5.86 19.04 21.89
N VAL A 392 5.86 17.81 21.37
CA VAL A 392 6.97 16.86 21.60
C VAL A 392 7.67 16.70 20.27
N SER A 393 8.48 17.71 19.92
CA SER A 393 9.57 17.51 18.98
C SER A 393 10.51 16.49 19.62
N VAL A 394 10.37 15.22 19.24
CA VAL A 394 11.50 14.30 19.25
C VAL A 394 12.62 15.06 18.52
N PRO A 395 13.81 15.22 19.09
CA PRO A 395 14.92 15.82 18.36
C PRO A 395 15.02 15.04 17.05
N LEU A 396 14.79 15.72 15.93
CA LEU A 396 15.17 15.22 14.62
C LEU A 396 16.62 14.80 14.83
N ALA A 397 16.95 13.53 14.62
CA ALA A 397 18.31 13.07 14.77
C ALA A 397 19.17 13.99 13.91
N ASP A 398 19.93 14.86 14.56
CA ASP A 398 20.94 15.67 13.91
C ASP A 398 21.74 14.69 13.07
N THR A 399 21.78 14.95 11.76
CA THR A 399 22.81 14.44 10.87
C THR A 399 24.10 14.58 11.64
N VAL A 400 24.64 13.46 12.13
CA VAL A 400 25.96 13.45 12.74
C VAL A 400 26.89 13.84 11.61
N ASP A 401 27.24 15.13 11.58
CA ASP A 401 28.25 15.63 10.68
C ASP A 401 29.52 14.90 11.09
N SER A 402 29.90 13.90 10.29
CA SER A 402 30.90 12.92 10.69
C SER A 402 32.32 13.49 10.73
N GLY A 403 32.48 14.83 10.67
CA GLY A 403 33.77 15.51 10.55
C GLY A 403 34.59 15.04 9.34
N PHE A 404 33.98 14.27 8.43
CA PHE A 404 34.65 13.62 7.32
C PHE A 404 34.72 14.62 6.17
N MET A 405 35.92 15.11 5.92
CA MET A 405 36.22 16.09 4.86
C MET A 405 36.61 15.42 3.51
N GLY A 406 36.44 14.10 3.39
CA GLY A 406 36.76 13.37 2.16
C GLY A 406 35.63 13.33 1.13
N ASP A 407 35.66 12.29 0.29
CA ASP A 407 34.71 12.08 -0.79
C ASP A 407 33.31 11.67 -0.32
N ARG A 408 32.30 12.43 -0.76
CA ARG A 408 30.89 12.13 -0.57
C ARG A 408 30.23 11.82 -1.91
N CYS A 409 29.30 10.86 -1.93
CA CYS A 409 28.60 10.46 -3.14
C CYS A 409 27.11 10.31 -2.89
N GLN A 410 26.35 11.27 -3.43
CA GLN A 410 24.89 11.27 -3.44
C GLN A 410 24.37 10.35 -4.53
N VAL A 411 23.36 9.53 -4.21
CA VAL A 411 22.76 8.56 -5.13
C VAL A 411 21.23 8.67 -5.14
N ASP A 412 20.62 8.51 -6.32
CA ASP A 412 19.16 8.51 -6.48
C ASP A 412 18.71 7.64 -7.67
N GLY A 413 17.59 6.94 -7.47
CA GLY A 413 16.95 6.09 -8.47
C GLY A 413 15.64 6.64 -9.01
N ALA A 414 15.58 6.93 -10.31
CA ALA A 414 14.34 7.35 -10.97
C ALA A 414 13.58 6.16 -11.57
N TRP A 415 12.41 5.86 -11.00
CA TRP A 415 11.55 4.76 -11.45
C TRP A 415 10.12 5.24 -11.71
N LYS A 416 9.45 4.66 -12.72
CA LYS A 416 8.03 4.91 -13.00
C LYS A 416 7.39 3.67 -13.62
N GLU A 417 6.25 3.24 -13.10
CA GLU A 417 5.59 1.98 -13.51
C GLU A 417 5.28 1.90 -15.01
N SER A 418 4.89 3.04 -15.60
CA SER A 418 4.53 3.18 -17.01
C SER A 418 5.71 3.07 -17.98
N ASP A 419 6.94 3.26 -17.50
CA ASP A 419 8.11 3.43 -18.36
C ASP A 419 8.83 2.08 -18.48
N SER A 420 9.51 1.83 -19.60
CA SER A 420 10.29 0.60 -19.81
C SER A 420 11.71 0.67 -19.22
N ARG A 421 12.16 1.88 -18.89
CA ARG A 421 13.49 2.19 -18.36
C ARG A 421 13.41 2.78 -16.97
N ALA A 422 14.43 2.53 -16.17
CA ALA A 422 14.73 3.27 -14.94
C ALA A 422 16.02 4.06 -15.14
N GLY A 423 16.14 5.20 -14.47
CA GLY A 423 17.34 6.04 -14.49
C GLY A 423 18.08 5.95 -13.18
N LEU A 424 19.41 5.94 -13.25
CA LEU A 424 20.31 5.95 -12.11
C LEU A 424 21.13 7.25 -12.17
N GLY A 425 21.21 7.96 -11.07
CA GLY A 425 21.97 9.20 -10.95
C GLY A 425 22.83 9.20 -9.71
N TRP A 426 24.11 9.55 -9.85
CA TRP A 426 24.96 9.82 -8.70
C TRP A 426 25.83 11.05 -8.91
N TYR A 427 26.11 11.75 -7.82
CA TYR A 427 26.93 12.94 -7.77
C TYR A 427 27.97 12.78 -6.66
N ASN A 428 29.24 12.73 -7.03
CA ASN A 428 30.35 12.71 -6.10
C ASN A 428 31.02 14.08 -6.02
N PHE A 429 31.33 14.50 -4.81
CA PHE A 429 32.07 15.72 -4.54
C PHE A 429 33.05 15.49 -3.39
N ASN A 430 34.20 16.14 -3.48
CA ASN A 430 35.21 16.12 -2.43
C ASN A 430 35.19 17.46 -1.67
N MET A 431 35.04 17.41 -0.34
CA MET A 431 34.90 18.61 0.50
C MET A 431 36.21 19.39 0.68
N GLU A 432 37.37 18.76 0.46
CA GLU A 432 38.69 19.40 0.55
C GLU A 432 39.13 20.01 -0.78
N THR A 433 39.00 19.26 -1.88
CA THR A 433 39.53 19.68 -3.19
C THR A 433 38.50 20.43 -4.04
N GLY A 434 37.20 20.28 -3.73
CA GLY A 434 36.12 20.82 -4.55
C GLY A 434 35.92 20.06 -5.88
N GLU A 435 36.59 18.93 -6.08
CA GLU A 435 36.41 18.10 -7.27
C GLU A 435 35.00 17.50 -7.33
N GLU A 436 34.39 17.53 -8.51
CA GLU A 436 33.06 16.99 -8.76
C GLU A 436 33.09 15.93 -9.87
N HIS A 437 32.31 14.87 -9.68
CA HIS A 437 32.06 13.83 -10.67
C HIS A 437 30.58 13.48 -10.71
N PHE A 438 30.10 13.17 -11.91
CA PHE A 438 28.70 12.85 -12.17
C PHE A 438 28.60 11.51 -12.88
N GLY A 439 27.61 10.72 -12.45
CA GLY A 439 27.18 9.54 -13.18
C GLY A 439 25.70 9.62 -13.50
N THR A 440 25.36 9.39 -14.76
CA THR A 440 23.97 9.16 -15.17
C THR A 440 23.88 8.01 -16.17
N CYS A 441 22.99 7.06 -15.91
CA CYS A 441 22.74 5.96 -16.84
C CYS A 441 21.29 5.49 -16.76
N ASN A 442 20.85 4.73 -17.75
CA ASN A 442 19.57 4.06 -17.69
C ASN A 442 19.70 2.55 -17.93
N LEU A 443 18.75 1.82 -17.35
CA LEU A 443 18.65 0.37 -17.46
C LEU A 443 17.21 -0.06 -17.66
N TRP A 444 17.01 -1.32 -18.01
CA TRP A 444 15.68 -1.92 -18.10
C TRP A 444 15.00 -1.87 -16.73
N ARG A 445 13.79 -1.32 -16.68
CA ARG A 445 13.13 -1.03 -15.42
C ARG A 445 12.93 -2.30 -14.57
N GLY A 446 13.47 -2.29 -13.36
CA GLY A 446 13.20 -3.30 -12.34
C GLY A 446 11.76 -3.27 -11.82
N ILE A 447 11.40 -4.18 -10.91
CA ILE A 447 10.01 -4.28 -10.45
C ILE A 447 9.56 -3.12 -9.55
N SER A 448 10.49 -2.50 -8.82
CA SER A 448 10.16 -1.48 -7.83
C SER A 448 11.17 -0.35 -7.87
N SER A 449 10.72 0.84 -7.44
CA SER A 449 11.61 1.98 -7.21
C SER A 449 12.78 1.60 -6.31
N LEU A 450 12.49 0.82 -5.27
CA LEU A 450 13.47 0.37 -4.31
C LEU A 450 14.58 -0.52 -4.93
N GLN A 451 14.28 -1.28 -5.98
CA GLN A 451 15.32 -1.99 -6.73
C GLN A 451 16.27 -0.99 -7.41
N THR A 452 15.72 0.05 -8.04
CA THR A 452 16.49 1.11 -8.71
C THR A 452 17.36 1.88 -7.72
N GLU A 453 16.88 2.16 -6.50
CA GLU A 453 17.69 2.79 -5.44
C GLU A 453 18.90 1.95 -5.03
N VAL A 454 18.73 0.62 -4.96
CA VAL A 454 19.84 -0.30 -4.64
C VAL A 454 20.80 -0.45 -5.82
N GLU A 455 20.28 -0.46 -7.05
CA GLU A 455 21.08 -0.53 -8.28
C GLU A 455 21.96 0.71 -8.47
N VAL A 456 21.44 1.91 -8.19
CA VAL A 456 22.25 3.14 -8.27
C VAL A 456 23.36 3.15 -7.22
N LEU A 457 23.09 2.70 -5.99
CA LEU A 457 24.11 2.60 -4.95
C LEU A 457 25.22 1.63 -5.38
N LEU A 458 24.85 0.44 -5.86
CA LEU A 458 25.82 -0.54 -6.35
C LEU A 458 26.65 0.02 -7.51
N TRP A 459 26.01 0.71 -8.45
CA TRP A 459 26.70 1.31 -9.59
C TRP A 459 27.66 2.42 -9.16
N ALA A 460 27.23 3.32 -8.27
CA ALA A 460 28.07 4.37 -7.71
C ALA A 460 29.30 3.79 -6.99
N MET A 461 29.12 2.75 -6.16
CA MET A 461 30.24 2.06 -5.50
C MET A 461 31.24 1.48 -6.51
N GLN A 462 30.76 0.83 -7.56
CA GLN A 462 31.63 0.30 -8.62
C GLN A 462 32.39 1.41 -9.36
N CYS A 463 31.74 2.55 -9.61
CA CYS A 463 32.37 3.72 -10.22
C CYS A 463 33.46 4.31 -9.32
N MET A 464 33.22 4.47 -8.03
CA MET A 464 34.21 5.02 -7.09
C MET A 464 35.45 4.12 -6.98
N LEU A 465 35.25 2.80 -6.89
CA LEU A 465 36.36 1.84 -6.90
C LEU A 465 37.20 1.92 -8.19
N ARG A 466 36.58 2.13 -9.35
CA ARG A 466 37.31 2.30 -10.63
C ARG A 466 38.13 3.60 -10.69
N HIS A 467 37.72 4.63 -9.97
CA HIS A 467 38.46 5.90 -9.83
C HIS A 467 39.43 5.88 -8.65
N ASN A 468 39.67 4.71 -8.04
CA ASN A 468 40.55 4.53 -6.89
C ASN A 468 40.18 5.41 -5.67
N LYS A 469 38.90 5.77 -5.54
CA LYS A 469 38.36 6.45 -4.34
C LYS A 469 37.94 5.38 -3.33
N LEU A 470 38.78 5.16 -2.31
CA LEU A 470 38.65 4.04 -1.35
C LEU A 470 38.05 4.44 0.01
N GLU A 471 37.94 5.74 0.29
CA GLU A 471 37.31 6.28 1.49
C GLU A 471 36.08 7.09 1.10
N MET A 472 34.89 6.53 1.34
CA MET A 472 33.65 7.07 0.79
C MET A 472 32.53 7.17 1.83
N VAL A 473 31.77 8.26 1.74
CA VAL A 473 30.44 8.39 2.36
C VAL A 473 29.39 8.42 1.25
N PHE A 474 28.53 7.41 1.20
CA PHE A 474 27.40 7.39 0.27
C PHE A 474 26.15 7.95 0.93
N GLU A 475 25.45 8.86 0.25
CA GLU A 475 24.27 9.56 0.76
C GLU A 475 23.05 9.21 -0.10
N THR A 476 21.95 8.82 0.53
CA THR A 476 20.69 8.47 -0.16
C THR A 476 19.50 9.07 0.58
N ASP A 477 18.45 9.47 -0.14
CA ASP A 477 17.17 9.87 0.46
C ASP A 477 16.21 8.68 0.70
N CYS A 478 16.70 7.45 0.50
CA CYS A 478 15.96 6.22 0.72
C CYS A 478 16.36 5.54 2.03
N SER A 479 15.60 5.75 3.10
CA SER A 479 15.85 5.12 4.40
C SER A 479 15.76 3.58 4.35
N ASP A 480 14.94 3.03 3.46
CA ASP A 480 14.84 1.58 3.21
C ASP A 480 16.22 1.03 2.77
N VAL A 481 16.98 1.71 1.89
CA VAL A 481 18.32 1.28 1.43
C VAL A 481 19.32 1.21 2.59
N VAL A 482 19.32 2.21 3.47
CA VAL A 482 20.17 2.21 4.67
C VAL A 482 19.86 1.00 5.57
N GLN A 483 18.58 0.68 5.74
CA GLN A 483 18.16 -0.51 6.47
C GLN A 483 18.58 -1.81 5.77
N MET A 484 18.50 -1.89 4.43
CA MET A 484 18.90 -3.09 3.69
C MET A 484 20.37 -3.43 3.87
N VAL A 485 21.24 -2.42 3.83
CA VAL A 485 22.68 -2.64 3.98
C VAL A 485 23.04 -2.95 5.43
N SER A 486 22.27 -2.43 6.38
CA SER A 486 22.47 -2.69 7.82
C SER A 486 21.97 -4.08 8.24
N LYS A 487 20.85 -4.54 7.69
CA LYS A 487 20.16 -5.82 8.03
C LYS A 487 19.72 -6.58 6.77
N PRO A 488 20.66 -7.07 5.96
CA PRO A 488 20.34 -7.67 4.65
C PRO A 488 19.45 -8.92 4.73
N GLU A 489 19.44 -9.63 5.87
CA GLU A 489 18.59 -10.79 6.15
C GLU A 489 17.09 -10.44 6.21
N GLU A 490 16.73 -9.21 6.56
CA GLU A 490 15.33 -8.74 6.56
C GLU A 490 14.81 -8.44 5.15
N TRP A 491 15.71 -8.36 4.15
CA TRP A 491 15.41 -7.97 2.77
C TRP A 491 15.78 -9.05 1.73
N PRO A 492 15.26 -10.29 1.88
CA PRO A 492 15.70 -11.43 1.09
C PRO A 492 15.35 -11.36 -0.41
N VAL A 493 14.53 -10.40 -0.86
CA VAL A 493 14.26 -10.10 -2.29
C VAL A 493 15.45 -9.46 -2.99
N PHE A 494 16.18 -8.60 -2.29
CA PHE A 494 17.31 -7.82 -2.83
C PHE A 494 18.64 -8.52 -2.65
N ARG A 495 18.64 -9.74 -2.12
CA ARG A 495 19.85 -10.47 -1.74
C ARG A 495 20.90 -10.56 -2.85
N ILE A 496 20.52 -10.64 -4.12
CA ILE A 496 21.45 -10.62 -5.26
C ILE A 496 22.24 -9.31 -5.29
N LEU A 497 21.55 -8.17 -5.20
CA LEU A 497 22.18 -6.85 -5.21
C LEU A 497 22.94 -6.60 -3.90
N LEU A 498 22.40 -7.01 -2.75
CA LEU A 498 23.04 -6.82 -1.45
C LEU A 498 24.32 -7.62 -1.29
N ASP A 499 24.42 -8.82 -1.86
CA ASP A 499 25.67 -9.59 -1.87
C ASP A 499 26.76 -8.88 -2.73
N GLU A 500 26.37 -8.23 -3.83
CA GLU A 500 27.32 -7.43 -4.64
C GLU A 500 27.71 -6.12 -3.94
N ILE A 501 26.79 -5.47 -3.24
CA ILE A 501 27.08 -4.29 -2.41
C ILE A 501 28.06 -4.67 -1.29
N ASP A 502 27.84 -5.79 -0.59
CA ASP A 502 28.76 -6.29 0.43
C ASP A 502 30.15 -6.60 -0.15
N ARG A 503 30.20 -7.19 -1.37
CA ARG A 503 31.47 -7.39 -2.07
C ARG A 503 32.19 -6.07 -2.36
N CYS A 504 31.49 -5.08 -2.91
CA CYS A 504 32.06 -3.75 -3.15
C CYS A 504 32.52 -3.10 -1.84
N ARG A 505 31.71 -3.17 -0.78
CA ARG A 505 32.00 -2.58 0.53
C ARG A 505 33.32 -3.07 1.11
N ARG A 506 33.67 -4.35 0.91
CA ARG A 506 34.95 -4.94 1.36
C ARG A 506 36.18 -4.46 0.60
N CYS A 507 35.99 -3.81 -0.56
CA CYS A 507 37.08 -3.24 -1.35
C CYS A 507 37.43 -1.80 -0.96
N PHE A 508 36.59 -1.12 -0.18
CA PHE A 508 36.88 0.20 0.37
C PHE A 508 37.70 0.09 1.66
N THR A 509 38.59 1.05 1.91
CA THR A 509 39.28 1.18 3.20
C THR A 509 38.33 1.72 4.26
N SER A 510 37.46 2.66 3.87
CA SER A 510 36.37 3.19 4.68
C SER A 510 35.13 3.40 3.82
N CYS A 511 33.98 2.88 4.26
CA CYS A 511 32.72 3.04 3.55
C CYS A 511 31.56 3.16 4.55
N SER A 512 30.85 4.29 4.48
CA SER A 512 29.60 4.49 5.20
C SER A 512 28.47 4.86 4.24
N ILE A 513 27.24 4.52 4.63
CA ILE A 513 26.03 4.83 3.87
C ILE A 513 25.05 5.50 4.84
N MET A 514 24.55 6.68 4.47
CA MET A 514 23.71 7.48 5.36
C MET A 514 22.49 8.06 4.66
N TYR A 515 21.47 8.36 5.46
CA TYR A 515 20.24 8.98 4.99
C TYR A 515 20.39 10.51 4.93
N ILE A 516 19.93 11.12 3.84
CA ILE A 516 19.77 12.57 3.70
C ILE A 516 18.33 12.92 3.32
N SER A 517 17.90 14.14 3.60
CA SER A 517 16.57 14.60 3.16
C SER A 517 16.53 14.74 1.63
N ARG A 518 15.35 14.54 1.02
CA ARG A 518 15.16 14.68 -0.42
C ARG A 518 15.51 16.08 -0.95
N THR A 519 15.34 17.12 -0.13
CA THR A 519 15.73 18.50 -0.47
C THR A 519 17.23 18.66 -0.61
N ASN A 520 18.02 17.76 -0.04
CA ASN A 520 19.49 17.78 -0.10
C ASN A 520 20.05 16.83 -1.19
N ASN A 521 19.20 16.01 -1.84
CA ASN A 521 19.58 15.03 -2.86
C ASN A 521 19.16 15.44 -4.29
N THR A 522 19.05 16.75 -4.56
CA THR A 522 18.46 17.28 -5.81
C THR A 522 19.28 16.97 -7.06
N LYS A 523 20.62 17.02 -6.95
CA LYS A 523 21.53 16.77 -8.06
C LYS A 523 21.40 15.33 -8.58
N ALA A 524 21.44 14.35 -7.67
CA ALA A 524 21.26 12.94 -8.03
C ALA A 524 19.86 12.65 -8.60
N ASP A 525 18.79 13.21 -8.01
CA ASP A 525 17.40 13.05 -8.51
C ASP A 525 17.25 13.61 -9.94
N LYS A 526 17.84 14.78 -10.25
CA LYS A 526 17.83 15.32 -11.62
C LYS A 526 18.61 14.44 -12.60
N LEU A 527 19.81 13.96 -12.23
CA LEU A 527 20.59 13.05 -13.08
C LEU A 527 19.82 11.78 -13.40
N ALA A 528 19.18 11.18 -12.39
CA ALA A 528 18.42 9.95 -12.53
C ALA A 528 17.18 10.17 -13.42
N ARG A 529 16.40 11.23 -13.16
CA ARG A 529 15.19 11.54 -13.95
C ARG A 529 15.50 11.82 -15.41
N SER A 530 16.59 12.52 -15.68
CA SER A 530 17.00 12.87 -17.03
C SER A 530 17.38 11.60 -17.81
N ALA A 531 18.14 10.68 -17.22
CA ALA A 531 18.45 9.40 -17.86
C ALA A 531 17.20 8.52 -18.10
N ARG A 532 16.26 8.49 -17.15
CA ARG A 532 15.00 7.72 -17.31
C ARG A 532 14.18 8.20 -18.50
N ALA A 533 14.16 9.52 -18.75
CA ALA A 533 13.38 10.12 -19.83
C ALA A 533 13.90 9.78 -21.23
N LEU A 534 15.15 9.30 -21.36
CA LEU A 534 15.75 8.99 -22.64
C LEU A 534 15.32 7.60 -23.15
N PRO A 535 14.92 7.48 -24.44
CA PRO A 535 14.44 6.22 -25.01
C PRO A 535 15.57 5.24 -25.33
N THR A 536 16.80 5.73 -25.51
CA THR A 536 18.00 4.95 -25.84
C THR A 536 18.79 4.61 -24.60
N SER A 537 19.64 3.57 -24.68
CA SER A 537 20.55 3.23 -23.58
C SER A 537 21.57 4.34 -23.37
N VAL A 538 21.72 4.81 -22.13
CA VAL A 538 22.62 5.90 -21.75
C VAL A 538 23.58 5.40 -20.67
N TYR A 539 24.86 5.72 -20.83
CA TYR A 539 25.89 5.52 -19.80
C TYR A 539 26.87 6.68 -19.87
N TYR A 540 26.91 7.49 -18.81
CA TYR A 540 27.76 8.67 -18.73
C TYR A 540 28.40 8.74 -17.35
N VAL A 541 29.72 8.89 -17.31
CA VAL A 541 30.51 9.15 -16.10
C VAL A 541 31.61 10.14 -16.46
N ASN A 542 31.60 11.33 -15.87
CA ASN A 542 32.58 12.38 -16.16
C ASN A 542 32.61 13.46 -15.04
N SER A 543 33.60 14.35 -15.07
CA SER A 543 33.67 15.57 -14.24
C SER A 543 32.95 16.78 -14.83
N VAL A 544 32.43 16.64 -16.06
CA VAL A 544 31.62 17.66 -16.73
C VAL A 544 30.17 17.16 -16.82
N LEU A 545 29.21 18.08 -16.83
CA LEU A 545 27.80 17.74 -17.04
C LEU A 545 27.53 17.30 -18.49
N PRO A 546 26.63 16.32 -18.72
CA PRO A 546 26.20 15.98 -20.07
C PRO A 546 25.45 17.17 -20.70
N ALA A 547 25.72 17.46 -21.97
CA ALA A 547 25.10 18.60 -22.68
C ALA A 547 23.55 18.55 -22.73
N TRP A 548 22.95 17.38 -22.53
CA TRP A 548 21.49 17.17 -22.50
C TRP A 548 20.87 17.35 -21.10
N ILE A 549 21.68 17.69 -20.08
CA ILE A 549 21.23 18.08 -18.74
C ILE A 549 21.65 19.55 -18.54
N PRO A 550 20.73 20.51 -18.69
CA PRO A 550 21.10 21.93 -18.72
C PRO A 550 21.69 22.42 -17.39
N GLU A 551 21.08 22.05 -16.24
CA GLU A 551 21.49 22.51 -14.90
C GLU A 551 21.11 21.49 -13.80
N LEU A 552 21.97 21.34 -12.79
CA LEU A 552 21.78 20.47 -11.60
C LEU A 552 21.20 21.17 -10.38
#